data_AF-A0A0A1VS61-F1
#
_entry.id   AF-A0A0A1VS61-F1
#
_cell.length_a   1.000
_cell.length_b   1.000
_cell.length_c   1.000
_cell.angle_alpha   90.00
_cell.angle_beta   90.00
_cell.angle_gamma   90.00
#
_symmetry.space_group_name_H-M   'P 1'
#
loop_
_entity.id
_entity.type
_entity.pdbx_description
1 polymer ?
#
loop_
_entity_poly.entity_id
_entity_poly.type
_entity_poly.pdbx_seq_one_letter_code
_entity_poly.pdbx_strand_id
1 'polypeptide(L)' 'MTVHNSPVLFGCRTGICGTCLVEVVGDIPPPQPEEREILENLAPHYPQVRLACQLELTGDIEMVVLK' A
#
# COMPACT_ATOMS: atom_id res chain seq x y z
N MET A 1 -2.57 16.82 -6.16
CA MET A 1 -2.08 17.04 -4.79
C MET A 1 -0.63 16.57 -4.72
N THR A 2 0.33 17.46 -4.41
CA THR A 2 1.74 17.09 -4.20
C THR A 2 1.98 16.79 -2.72
N VAL A 3 2.54 15.62 -2.45
CA VAL A 3 2.81 15.15 -1.10
C VAL A 3 4.29 15.43 -0.82
N HIS A 4 4.60 16.55 -0.15
CA HIS A 4 5.98 17.00 0.03
C HIS A 4 6.68 16.42 1.26
N ASN A 5 5.94 16.00 2.28
CA ASN A 5 6.48 15.54 3.57
C ASN A 5 5.92 14.18 4.03
N SER A 6 5.52 13.32 3.08
CA SER A 6 5.10 11.97 3.44
C SER A 6 6.31 11.07 3.65
N PRO A 7 6.31 10.25 4.70
CA PRO A 7 7.31 9.18 4.86
C PRO A 7 7.12 8.08 3.81
N VAL A 8 5.93 7.95 3.21
CA VAL A 8 5.64 7.05 2.10
C VAL A 8 5.98 7.73 0.78
N LEU A 9 6.77 7.05 -0.05
CA LEU A 9 7.09 7.50 -1.41
C LEU A 9 6.01 7.05 -2.40
N PHE A 10 5.69 7.92 -3.36
CA PHE A 10 4.69 7.65 -4.39
C PHE A 10 5.28 7.85 -5.78
N GLY A 11 5.79 6.77 -6.38
CA GLY A 11 6.32 6.76 -7.75
C GLY A 11 5.22 6.83 -8.80
N CYS A 12 4.61 5.69 -9.15
CA CYS A 12 3.65 5.61 -10.27
C CYS A 12 2.23 6.07 -9.94
N ARG A 13 1.77 5.89 -8.69
CA ARG A 13 0.38 6.14 -8.24
C ARG A 13 -0.71 5.31 -8.95
N THR A 14 -0.33 4.29 -9.71
CA THR A 14 -1.23 3.43 -10.48
C THR A 14 -1.14 1.95 -10.10
N GLY A 15 -0.56 1.63 -8.93
CA GLY A 15 -0.45 0.26 -8.43
C GLY A 15 0.67 -0.60 -9.02
N ILE A 16 1.47 -0.11 -9.99
CA ILE A 16 2.41 -0.99 -10.73
C ILE A 16 3.85 -1.05 -10.19
N CYS A 17 4.29 -0.08 -9.39
CA CYS A 17 5.73 0.08 -9.08
C CYS A 17 6.17 -0.34 -7.68
N GLY A 18 5.24 -0.59 -6.74
CA GLY A 18 5.60 -0.99 -5.37
C GLY A 18 6.22 0.08 -4.46
N THR A 19 6.61 1.26 -4.97
CA THR A 19 7.29 2.29 -4.15
C THR A 19 6.52 2.77 -2.91
N CYS A 20 5.21 2.59 -2.89
CA CYS A 20 4.32 2.94 -1.79
C CYS A 20 3.91 1.74 -0.94
N LEU A 21 4.72 0.68 -0.89
CA LEU A 21 4.44 -0.53 -0.12
C LEU A 21 4.44 -0.23 1.38
N VAL A 22 3.37 -0.63 2.05
CA VAL A 22 3.15 -0.39 3.48
C VAL A 22 2.49 -1.61 4.11
N GLU A 23 2.81 -1.86 5.38
CA GLU A 23 2.01 -2.73 6.22
C GLU A 23 0.89 -1.91 6.86
N VAL A 24 -0.31 -2.47 6.94
CA VAL A 24 -1.50 -1.79 7.46
C VAL A 24 -2.13 -2.61 8.57
N VAL A 25 -2.48 -1.95 9.68
CA VAL A 25 -3.24 -2.51 10.79
C VAL A 25 -4.55 -1.73 10.91
N GLY A 26 -5.67 -2.44 10.75
CA GLY A 26 -7.00 -1.85 10.82
C GLY A 26 -7.97 -2.53 9.85
N ASP A 27 -9.21 -2.06 9.84
CA ASP A 27 -10.23 -2.55 8.91
C ASP A 27 -10.10 -1.85 7.57
N ILE A 28 -9.75 -2.62 6.53
CA ILE A 28 -9.62 -2.15 5.15
C ILE A 28 -10.20 -3.19 4.20
N PRO A 29 -10.78 -2.76 3.06
CA PRO A 29 -11.20 -3.70 2.03
C PRO A 29 -9.99 -4.48 1.48
N PRO A 30 -10.16 -5.71 0.96
CA PRO A 30 -9.07 -6.47 0.36
C PRO A 30 -8.45 -5.75 -0.85
N PRO A 31 -7.20 -6.07 -1.23
CA PRO A 31 -6.59 -5.52 -2.43
C PRO A 31 -7.35 -5.93 -3.69
N GLN A 32 -7.36 -5.04 -4.69
CA GLN A 32 -7.86 -5.37 -6.02
C GLN A 32 -6.98 -6.44 -6.69
N PRO A 33 -7.48 -7.20 -7.68
CA PRO A 33 -6.73 -8.27 -8.33
C PRO A 33 -5.36 -7.82 -8.84
N GLU A 34 -5.29 -6.65 -9.49
CA GLU A 34 -4.05 -6.10 -10.05
C GLU A 34 -3.06 -5.70 -8.95
N GLU A 35 -3.57 -5.14 -7.84
CA GLU A 35 -2.74 -4.85 -6.66
C GLU A 35 -2.18 -6.15 -6.06
N ARG A 36 -3.03 -7.19 -5.95
CA ARG A 36 -2.66 -8.46 -5.36
C ARG A 36 -1.52 -9.15 -6.11
N GLU A 37 -1.55 -9.14 -7.45
CA GLU A 37 -0.44 -9.68 -8.26
C GLU A 37 0.89 -8.98 -7.94
N ILE A 38 0.87 -7.66 -7.73
CA ILE A 38 2.07 -6.90 -7.38
C ILE A 38 2.53 -7.23 -5.96
N LEU A 39 1.60 -7.35 -4.99
CA LEU A 39 1.92 -7.71 -3.61
C LEU A 39 2.49 -9.13 -3.49
N GLU A 40 1.97 -10.09 -4.26
CA GLU A 40 2.49 -11.47 -4.30
C GLU A 40 3.94 -11.52 -4.79
N ASN A 41 4.32 -10.63 -5.72
CA ASN A 41 5.70 -10.54 -6.20
C ASN A 41 6.63 -9.80 -5.23
N LEU A 42 6.15 -8.72 -4.60
CA LEU A 42 6.99 -7.83 -3.79
C LEU A 42 7.10 -8.25 -2.32
N ALA A 43 6.06 -8.86 -1.78
CA ALA A 43 5.92 -9.15 -0.36
C ALA A 43 5.14 -10.46 -0.09
N PRO A 44 5.54 -11.60 -0.69
CA PRO A 44 4.80 -12.87 -0.61
C PRO A 44 4.62 -13.44 0.81
N HIS A 45 5.42 -12.97 1.76
CA HIS A 45 5.41 -13.44 3.15
C HIS A 45 4.74 -12.47 4.14
N TYR A 46 4.21 -11.35 3.65
CA TYR A 46 3.55 -10.36 4.49
C TYR A 46 2.05 -10.37 4.22
N PRO A 47 1.21 -10.82 5.17
CA PRO A 47 -0.23 -10.98 4.92
C PRO A 47 -1.02 -9.67 4.95
N GLN A 48 -0.49 -8.62 5.59
CA GLN A 48 -1.20 -7.35 5.80
C GLN A 48 -0.49 -6.17 5.12
N VAL A 49 0.00 -6.38 3.90
CA VAL A 49 0.60 -5.32 3.09
C VAL A 49 -0.33 -4.80 2.02
N ARG A 50 -0.15 -3.52 1.69
CA ARG A 50 -0.91 -2.81 0.67
C ARG A 50 -0.01 -1.84 -0.07
N LEU A 51 -0.44 -1.46 -1.27
CA LEU A 51 0.09 -0.30 -1.97
C LEU A 51 -0.68 0.91 -1.47
N ALA A 52 -0.02 1.84 -0.79
CA ALA A 52 -0.71 3.00 -0.20
C ALA A 52 -1.45 3.86 -1.24
N CYS A 53 -1.07 3.80 -2.53
CA CYS A 53 -1.79 4.50 -3.60
C CYS A 53 -3.10 3.82 -4.03
N GLN A 54 -3.38 2.61 -3.57
CA GLN A 54 -4.59 1.82 -3.87
C GLN A 54 -5.48 1.63 -2.63
N LEU A 55 -5.06 2.14 -1.47
CA LEU A 55 -5.85 2.07 -0.24
C LEU A 55 -7.10 2.96 -0.32
N GLU A 56 -8.23 2.38 0.04
CA GLU A 56 -9.47 3.09 0.33
C GLU A 56 -9.71 3.01 1.84
N LEU A 57 -9.78 4.17 2.51
CA LEU A 57 -9.94 4.24 3.95
C LEU A 57 -11.41 4.21 4.32
N THR A 58 -11.80 3.21 5.10
CA THR A 58 -13.16 3.06 5.67
C THR A 58 -13.23 3.46 7.14
N GLY A 59 -12.09 3.74 7.77
CA GLY A 59 -11.95 4.15 9.16
C GLY A 59 -10.50 4.49 9.52
N ASP A 60 -10.23 4.64 10.82
CA ASP A 60 -8.88 4.88 11.33
C ASP A 60 -8.02 3.63 11.20
N ILE A 61 -6.79 3.80 10.73
CA ILE A 61 -5.81 2.74 10.54
C ILE A 61 -4.43 3.18 11.04
N GLU A 62 -3.57 2.21 11.32
CA GLU A 62 -2.14 2.41 11.49
C GLU A 62 -1.41 1.84 10.27
N MET A 63 -0.32 2.51 9.85
CA MET A 63 0.48 2.05 8.72
C MET A 63 1.97 2.24 8.97
N VAL A 64 2.76 1.27 8.51
CA VAL A 64 4.22 1.27 8.62
C VAL A 64 4.84 1.14 7.24
N VAL A 65 5.79 2.02 6.92
CA VAL A 65 6.56 1.92 5.67
C VAL A 65 7.51 0.74 5.76
N LEU A 66 7.37 -0.20 4.84
CA LEU A 66 8.32 -1.30 4.72
C LEU A 66 9.57 -0.78 3.97
N LYS A 67 10.75 -1.06 4.54
CA LYS A 67 12.05 -0.65 4.00
C LYS A 67 12.61 -1.69 3.05
#